data_AF-A0A418M456-F1
#
_entry.id   AF-A0A418M456-F1
#
_cell.length_a   1.000
_cell.length_b   1.000
_cell.length_c   1.000
_cell.angle_alpha   90.00
_cell.angle_beta   90.00
_cell.angle_gamma   90.00
#
_symmetry.space_group_name_H-M   'P 1'
#
loop_
_entity.id
_entity.type
_entity.pdbx_description
1 polymer ?
#
loop_
_entity_poly.entity_id
_entity_poly.type
_entity_poly.pdbx_seq_one_letter_code
_entity_poly.pdbx_strand_id
1 'polypeptide(L)'
;MQDTLDELAAWLDAPKYEVGVMLYEKHLGTGFLLAMLKKGPDDYNRQKLREALEAKHEQLSAEHQARQSAYPQPLVSSLEQAKRLMDERTILKERMRNQFNSGVTESEELKGWAFRILAIKDELDTIYGRRNFYDQHGYLPEVAAVDAELAPEELVTRRLTLRTYITRYSKKLRGALSEEQMQTYTQKLAQYQSELHTIEMQLDALTRIGST
;
A
#
# COMPACT_ATOMS: atom_id res chain seq x y z
N MET A 1 -4.55 2.61 6.00
CA MET A 1 -5.58 3.56 5.52
C MET A 1 -6.84 2.80 5.13
N GLN A 2 -6.74 1.78 4.27
CA GLN A 2 -7.86 0.90 3.95
C GLN A 2 -8.49 0.26 5.19
N ASP A 3 -7.67 -0.33 6.08
CA ASP A 3 -8.19 -0.95 7.32
C ASP A 3 -9.00 0.03 8.18
N THR A 4 -8.60 1.30 8.23
CA THR A 4 -9.32 2.35 8.97
C THR A 4 -10.64 2.70 8.32
N LEU A 5 -10.69 2.75 6.99
CA LEU A 5 -11.95 2.96 6.25
C LEU A 5 -12.90 1.79 6.49
N ASP A 6 -12.40 0.55 6.43
CA ASP A 6 -13.20 -0.65 6.65
C ASP A 6 -13.73 -0.73 8.09
N GLU A 7 -12.90 -0.42 9.10
CA GLU A 7 -13.31 -0.32 10.51
C GLU A 7 -14.42 0.71 10.72
N LEU A 8 -14.29 1.90 10.13
CA LEU A 8 -15.29 2.97 10.24
C LEU A 8 -16.58 2.60 9.49
N ALA A 9 -16.48 2.04 8.28
CA ALA A 9 -17.63 1.61 7.50
C ALA A 9 -18.42 0.51 8.20
N ALA A 10 -17.74 -0.50 8.76
CA ALA A 10 -18.37 -1.57 9.53
C ALA A 10 -19.10 -1.03 10.77
N TRP A 11 -18.52 -0.04 11.44
CA TRP A 11 -19.19 0.61 12.57
C TRP A 11 -20.40 1.46 12.15
N LEU A 12 -20.32 2.18 11.02
CA LEU A 12 -21.43 2.99 10.51
C LEU A 12 -22.64 2.13 10.11
N ASP A 13 -22.41 0.91 9.63
CA ASP A 13 -23.46 -0.07 9.31
C ASP A 13 -24.12 -0.64 10.58
N ALA A 14 -23.31 -0.98 11.59
CA ALA A 14 -23.79 -1.57 12.85
C ALA A 14 -23.26 -0.81 14.10
N PRO A 15 -23.80 0.39 14.40
CA PRO A 15 -23.22 1.29 15.39
C PRO A 15 -23.39 0.78 16.83
N LYS A 16 -22.25 0.42 17.45
CA LYS A 16 -22.14 0.12 18.89
C LYS A 16 -21.40 1.25 19.58
N TYR A 17 -22.03 1.87 20.58
CA TYR A 17 -21.54 3.13 21.15
C TYR A 17 -20.10 3.02 21.70
N GLU A 18 -19.83 1.99 22.49
CA GLU A 18 -18.54 1.73 23.13
C GLU A 18 -17.43 1.55 22.10
N VAL A 19 -17.73 0.82 21.01
CA VAL A 19 -16.81 0.64 19.88
C VAL A 19 -16.54 1.96 19.18
N GLY A 20 -17.58 2.78 19.00
CA GLY A 20 -17.44 4.08 18.35
C GLY A 20 -16.59 5.04 19.18
N VAL A 21 -16.73 5.06 20.51
CA VAL A 21 -15.86 5.89 21.37
C VAL A 21 -14.39 5.47 21.26
N MET A 22 -14.11 4.17 21.19
CA MET A 22 -12.75 3.67 20.95
C MET A 22 -12.21 4.07 19.57
N LEU A 23 -13.03 3.97 18.52
CA LEU A 23 -12.67 4.41 17.17
C LEU A 23 -12.42 5.92 17.12
N TYR A 24 -13.24 6.70 17.82
CA TYR A 24 -13.07 8.15 17.93
C TYR A 24 -11.71 8.47 18.58
N GLU A 25 -11.41 7.87 19.72
CA GLU A 25 -10.15 8.07 20.42
C GLU A 25 -8.94 7.67 19.55
N LYS A 26 -9.04 6.55 18.82
CA LYS A 26 -8.00 6.04 17.94
C LYS A 26 -7.74 6.94 16.72
N HIS A 27 -8.77 7.54 16.12
CA HIS A 27 -8.66 8.18 14.80
C HIS A 27 -8.87 9.69 14.78
N LEU A 28 -9.58 10.25 15.75
CA LEU A 28 -9.82 11.68 15.90
C LEU A 28 -9.05 12.29 17.08
N GLY A 29 -8.57 11.45 18.00
CA GLY A 29 -7.70 11.84 19.11
C GLY A 29 -8.46 12.23 20.38
N THR A 30 -7.77 12.95 21.27
CA THR A 30 -8.29 13.36 22.57
C THR A 30 -8.80 14.80 22.54
N GLY A 31 -9.90 15.09 23.25
CA GLY A 31 -10.49 16.43 23.27
C GLY A 31 -11.77 16.51 24.10
N PHE A 32 -12.40 17.69 24.11
CA PHE A 32 -13.65 17.91 24.84
C PHE A 32 -14.76 16.94 24.42
N LEU A 33 -14.90 16.69 23.11
CA LEU A 33 -15.89 15.77 22.58
C LEU A 33 -15.65 14.33 23.10
N LEU A 34 -14.40 13.84 23.10
CA LEU A 34 -14.10 12.52 23.67
C LEU A 34 -14.43 12.45 25.18
N ALA A 35 -14.07 13.49 25.95
CA ALA A 35 -14.39 13.55 27.38
C ALA A 35 -15.91 13.54 27.64
N MET A 36 -16.68 14.18 26.76
CA MET A 36 -18.14 14.15 26.78
C MET A 36 -18.67 12.75 26.43
N LEU A 37 -18.17 12.12 25.36
CA LEU A 37 -18.55 10.77 24.94
C LEU A 37 -18.23 9.71 26.01
N LYS A 38 -17.12 9.85 26.74
CA LYS A 38 -16.77 8.93 27.84
C LYS A 38 -17.71 8.99 29.04
N LYS A 39 -18.60 10.01 29.14
CA LYS A 39 -19.61 10.08 30.21
C LYS A 39 -20.76 9.09 30.03
N GLY A 40 -20.96 8.59 28.81
CA GLY A 40 -21.93 7.54 28.52
C GLY A 40 -22.84 7.83 27.33
N PRO A 41 -23.60 6.82 26.89
CA PRO A 41 -24.48 6.93 25.74
C PRO A 41 -25.77 7.69 26.10
N ASP A 42 -25.91 8.88 25.54
CA ASP A 42 -27.19 9.59 25.40
C ASP A 42 -27.45 9.89 23.91
N ASP A 43 -28.65 10.32 23.54
CA ASP A 43 -29.03 10.54 22.14
C ASP A 43 -28.13 11.59 21.46
N TYR A 44 -27.78 12.64 22.20
CA TYR A 44 -26.89 13.69 21.73
C TYR A 44 -25.48 13.16 21.46
N ASN A 45 -24.92 12.39 22.39
CA ASN A 45 -23.60 11.78 22.29
C ASN A 45 -23.56 10.73 21.17
N ARG A 46 -24.61 9.94 21.00
CA ARG A 46 -24.74 8.97 19.90
C ARG A 46 -24.72 9.69 18.55
N GLN A 47 -25.51 10.76 18.43
CA GLN A 47 -25.54 11.57 17.22
C GLN A 47 -24.17 12.22 16.94
N LYS A 48 -23.57 12.88 17.93
CA LYS A 48 -22.27 13.54 17.77
C LYS A 48 -21.13 12.58 17.45
N LEU A 49 -21.16 11.40 18.05
CA LEU A 49 -20.21 10.34 17.73
C LEU A 49 -20.35 9.89 16.27
N ARG A 50 -21.59 9.65 15.83
CA ARG A 50 -21.87 9.26 14.44
C ARG A 50 -21.41 10.35 13.46
N GLU A 51 -21.82 11.60 13.67
CA GLU A 51 -21.42 12.74 12.82
C GLU A 51 -19.89 12.84 12.70
N ALA A 52 -19.17 12.70 13.82
CA ALA A 52 -17.72 12.82 13.80
C ALA A 52 -17.02 11.64 13.09
N LEU A 53 -17.49 10.41 13.30
CA LEU A 53 -16.94 9.22 12.63
C LEU A 53 -17.30 9.19 11.15
N GLU A 54 -18.50 9.63 10.77
CA GLU A 54 -18.94 9.77 9.38
C GLU A 54 -18.12 10.83 8.65
N ALA A 55 -17.94 12.01 9.22
CA ALA A 55 -17.08 13.04 8.65
C ALA A 55 -15.63 12.56 8.49
N LYS A 56 -15.11 11.78 9.45
CA LYS A 56 -13.77 11.20 9.34
C LYS A 56 -13.68 10.15 8.24
N HIS A 57 -14.71 9.30 8.11
CA HIS A 57 -14.80 8.31 7.05
C HIS A 57 -14.86 8.97 5.67
N GLU A 58 -15.69 10.00 5.49
CA GLU A 58 -15.77 10.76 4.24
C GLU A 58 -14.43 11.41 3.88
N GLN A 59 -13.77 12.06 4.84
CA GLN A 59 -12.45 12.64 4.65
C GLN A 59 -11.45 11.60 4.14
N LEU A 60 -11.33 10.47 4.84
CA LEU A 60 -10.38 9.41 4.49
C LEU A 60 -10.73 8.78 3.13
N SER A 61 -12.02 8.66 2.82
CA SER A 61 -12.48 8.09 1.55
C SER A 61 -12.12 9.01 0.38
N ALA A 62 -12.33 10.32 0.53
CA ALA A 62 -11.93 11.31 -0.46
C ALA A 62 -10.41 11.35 -0.67
N GLU A 63 -9.63 11.32 0.42
CA GLU A 63 -8.17 11.23 0.37
C GLU A 63 -7.70 9.95 -0.34
N HIS A 64 -8.36 8.83 -0.06
CA HIS A 64 -8.04 7.55 -0.70
C HIS A 64 -8.36 7.56 -2.19
N GLN A 65 -9.52 8.07 -2.60
CA GLN A 65 -9.90 8.19 -4.01
C GLN A 65 -8.97 9.13 -4.78
N ALA A 66 -8.62 10.28 -4.20
CA ALA A 66 -7.66 11.22 -4.79
C ALA A 66 -6.27 10.58 -4.97
N ARG A 67 -5.87 9.71 -4.03
CA ARG A 67 -4.61 8.97 -4.15
C ARG A 67 -4.68 7.91 -5.25
N GLN A 68 -5.79 7.17 -5.35
CA GLN A 68 -5.99 6.16 -6.40
C GLN A 68 -6.02 6.77 -7.81
N SER A 69 -6.65 7.93 -7.98
CA SER A 69 -6.65 8.64 -9.26
C SER A 69 -5.26 9.18 -9.64
N ALA A 70 -4.40 9.40 -8.65
CA ALA A 70 -3.00 9.79 -8.83
C ALA A 70 -2.04 8.59 -9.04
N TYR A 71 -2.54 7.37 -9.26
CA TYR A 71 -1.67 6.23 -9.51
C TYR A 71 -0.91 6.37 -10.84
N PRO A 72 0.39 6.02 -10.86
CA PRO A 72 1.16 6.04 -12.09
C PRO A 72 0.64 4.96 -13.04
N GLN A 73 0.60 5.27 -14.35
CA GLN A 73 0.08 4.37 -15.40
C GLN A 73 0.60 2.93 -15.34
N PRO A 74 1.90 2.67 -15.06
CA PRO A 74 2.40 1.30 -14.91
C PRO A 74 1.77 0.51 -13.76
N LEU A 75 1.34 1.18 -12.68
CA LEU A 75 0.64 0.54 -11.57
C LEU A 75 -0.80 0.20 -11.97
N VAL A 76 -1.48 1.13 -12.64
CA VAL A 76 -2.85 0.92 -13.13
C VAL A 76 -2.91 -0.30 -14.06
N SER A 77 -2.02 -0.39 -15.04
CA SER A 77 -1.95 -1.53 -15.96
C SER A 77 -1.62 -2.84 -15.23
N SER A 78 -0.73 -2.81 -14.25
CA SER A 78 -0.41 -3.98 -13.40
C SER A 78 -1.64 -4.43 -12.61
N LEU A 79 -2.45 -3.51 -12.08
CA LEU A 79 -3.67 -3.84 -11.35
C LEU A 79 -4.77 -4.40 -12.25
N GLU A 80 -4.87 -3.93 -13.50
CA GLU A 80 -5.75 -4.54 -14.50
C GLU A 80 -5.30 -5.97 -14.85
N GLN A 81 -3.99 -6.20 -14.98
CA GLN A 81 -3.43 -7.55 -15.15
C GLN A 81 -3.77 -8.43 -13.94
N ALA A 82 -3.66 -7.92 -12.71
CA ALA A 82 -4.04 -8.66 -11.51
C ALA A 82 -5.50 -9.13 -11.53
N LYS A 83 -6.43 -8.31 -12.05
CA LYS A 83 -7.83 -8.73 -12.23
C LYS A 83 -7.95 -9.93 -13.16
N ARG A 84 -7.28 -9.88 -14.32
CA ARG A 84 -7.27 -10.99 -15.30
C ARG A 84 -6.65 -12.26 -14.70
N LEU A 85 -5.58 -12.13 -13.93
CA LEU A 85 -4.95 -13.24 -13.22
C LEU A 85 -5.88 -13.87 -12.17
N MET A 86 -6.68 -13.06 -11.46
CA MET A 86 -7.68 -13.58 -10.53
C MET A 86 -8.80 -14.36 -11.24
N ASP A 87 -9.27 -13.87 -12.39
CA ASP A 87 -10.24 -14.59 -13.22
C ASP A 87 -9.66 -15.91 -13.74
N GLU A 88 -8.44 -15.90 -14.25
CA GLU A 88 -7.72 -17.09 -14.71
C GLU A 88 -7.59 -18.12 -13.58
N ARG A 89 -7.17 -17.69 -12.39
CA ARG A 89 -7.05 -18.56 -11.21
C ARG A 89 -8.39 -19.17 -10.82
N THR A 90 -9.49 -18.43 -10.94
CA THR A 90 -10.84 -18.92 -10.63
C THR A 90 -11.24 -20.02 -11.60
N ILE A 91 -11.04 -19.80 -12.91
CA ILE A 91 -11.31 -20.79 -13.97
C ILE A 91 -10.48 -22.06 -13.76
N LEU A 92 -9.18 -21.93 -13.47
CA LEU A 92 -8.30 -23.08 -13.25
C LEU A 92 -8.73 -23.92 -12.04
N LYS A 93 -9.11 -23.26 -10.94
CA LYS A 93 -9.63 -23.95 -9.74
C LYS A 93 -10.94 -24.70 -10.03
N GLU A 94 -11.83 -24.10 -10.81
CA GLU A 94 -13.07 -24.73 -11.23
C GLU A 94 -12.80 -25.97 -12.10
N ARG A 95 -11.91 -25.85 -13.09
CA ARG A 95 -11.47 -26.98 -13.93
C ARG A 95 -10.87 -28.11 -13.12
N MET A 96 -9.98 -27.79 -12.17
CA MET A 96 -9.42 -28.78 -11.24
C MET A 96 -10.53 -29.49 -10.45
N ARG A 97 -11.48 -28.73 -9.87
CA ARG A 97 -12.61 -29.29 -9.11
C ARG A 97 -13.44 -30.25 -9.97
N ASN A 98 -13.70 -29.89 -11.23
CA ASN A 98 -14.47 -30.73 -12.15
C ASN A 98 -13.74 -32.03 -12.50
N GLN A 99 -12.41 -32.00 -12.72
CA GLN A 99 -11.60 -33.21 -12.92
C GLN A 99 -11.54 -34.11 -11.67
N PHE A 100 -11.43 -33.52 -10.48
CA PHE A 100 -11.51 -34.31 -9.24
C PHE A 100 -12.87 -34.97 -9.07
N ASN A 101 -13.96 -34.26 -9.39
CA ASN A 101 -15.31 -34.80 -9.32
C ASN A 101 -15.59 -35.90 -10.35
N SER A 102 -14.88 -35.93 -11.48
CA SER A 102 -14.94 -37.03 -12.45
C SER A 102 -14.10 -38.26 -12.05
N GLY A 103 -13.42 -38.21 -10.90
CA GLY A 103 -12.60 -39.29 -10.37
C GLY A 103 -11.15 -39.29 -10.85
N VAL A 104 -10.73 -38.27 -11.61
CA VAL A 104 -9.33 -38.09 -12.01
C VAL A 104 -8.57 -37.45 -10.85
N THR A 105 -7.69 -38.21 -10.22
CA THR A 105 -6.89 -37.75 -9.08
C THR A 105 -5.51 -37.25 -9.46
N GLU A 106 -4.96 -37.75 -10.56
CA GLU A 106 -3.63 -37.39 -11.04
C GLU A 106 -3.63 -37.33 -12.57
N SER A 107 -3.17 -36.20 -13.11
CA SER A 107 -2.93 -36.01 -14.54
C SER A 107 -1.90 -34.90 -14.74
N GLU A 108 -1.18 -34.93 -15.86
CA GLU A 108 -0.24 -33.86 -16.21
C GLU A 108 -0.95 -32.50 -16.34
N GLU A 109 -2.20 -32.48 -16.80
CA GLU A 109 -3.01 -31.26 -16.86
C GLU A 109 -3.32 -30.70 -15.47
N LEU A 110 -3.72 -31.56 -14.52
CA LEU A 110 -3.98 -31.17 -13.13
C LEU A 110 -2.73 -30.56 -12.49
N LYS A 111 -1.58 -31.18 -12.73
CA LYS A 111 -0.28 -30.70 -12.27
C LYS A 111 0.07 -29.34 -12.91
N GLY A 112 -0.15 -29.19 -14.21
CA GLY A 112 0.02 -27.93 -14.92
C GLY A 112 -0.84 -26.80 -14.38
N TRP A 113 -2.14 -27.06 -14.11
CA TRP A 113 -3.04 -26.08 -13.50
C TRP A 113 -2.62 -25.72 -12.08
N ALA A 114 -2.19 -26.70 -11.27
CA ALA A 114 -1.70 -26.44 -9.92
C ALA A 114 -0.47 -25.52 -9.93
N PHE A 115 0.53 -25.79 -10.78
CA PHE A 115 1.70 -24.93 -10.92
C PHE A 115 1.34 -23.55 -11.44
N ARG A 116 0.42 -23.45 -12.40
CA ARG A 116 -0.04 -22.15 -12.89
C ARG A 116 -0.74 -21.34 -11.81
N ILE A 117 -1.58 -21.96 -10.97
CA ILE A 117 -2.22 -21.28 -9.83
C ILE A 117 -1.19 -20.76 -8.84
N LEU A 118 -0.11 -21.51 -8.58
CA LEU A 118 0.99 -21.06 -7.72
C LEU A 118 1.73 -19.88 -8.35
N ALA A 119 2.09 -19.96 -9.63
CA ALA A 119 2.73 -18.86 -10.34
C ALA A 119 1.86 -17.58 -10.36
N ILE A 120 0.54 -17.72 -10.60
CA ILE A 120 -0.40 -16.60 -10.51
C ILE A 120 -0.37 -15.96 -9.11
N LYS A 121 -0.27 -16.77 -8.05
CA LYS A 121 -0.18 -16.22 -6.68
C LYS A 121 1.07 -15.36 -6.54
N ASP A 122 2.23 -15.82 -6.98
CA ASP A 122 3.48 -15.07 -6.89
C ASP A 122 3.44 -13.77 -7.73
N GLU A 123 2.82 -13.81 -8.91
CA GLU A 123 2.57 -12.61 -9.75
C GLU A 123 1.64 -11.61 -9.03
N LEU A 124 0.56 -12.08 -8.41
CA LEU A 124 -0.36 -11.24 -7.64
C LEU A 124 0.33 -10.62 -6.43
N ASP A 125 1.10 -11.41 -5.68
CA ASP A 125 1.85 -10.92 -4.51
C ASP A 125 2.85 -9.82 -4.93
N THR A 126 3.48 -9.96 -6.09
CA THR A 126 4.35 -8.92 -6.66
C THR A 126 3.59 -7.65 -7.00
N ILE A 127 2.45 -7.75 -7.69
CA ILE A 127 1.64 -6.58 -8.09
C ILE A 127 1.08 -5.86 -6.86
N TYR A 128 0.51 -6.59 -5.91
CA TYR A 128 -0.01 -6.01 -4.68
C TYR A 128 1.10 -5.50 -3.76
N GLY A 129 2.27 -6.13 -3.75
CA GLY A 129 3.46 -5.60 -3.09
C GLY A 129 3.84 -4.21 -3.61
N ARG A 130 3.87 -4.03 -4.94
CA ARG A 130 4.14 -2.72 -5.57
C ARG A 130 3.07 -1.68 -5.23
N ARG A 131 1.79 -2.07 -5.23
CA ARG A 131 0.69 -1.20 -4.80
C ARG A 131 0.87 -0.77 -3.34
N ASN A 132 1.09 -1.72 -2.43
CA ASN A 132 1.25 -1.47 -1.01
C ASN A 132 2.44 -0.55 -0.76
N PHE A 133 3.55 -0.75 -1.47
CA PHE A 133 4.71 0.12 -1.41
C PHE A 133 4.35 1.56 -1.82
N TYR A 134 3.67 1.73 -2.96
CA TYR A 134 3.21 3.05 -3.41
C TYR A 134 2.28 3.71 -2.39
N ASP A 135 1.35 2.95 -1.82
CA ASP A 135 0.40 3.45 -0.82
C ASP A 135 1.09 3.93 0.47
N GLN A 136 2.22 3.32 0.84
CA GLN A 136 3.01 3.68 2.01
C GLN A 136 3.97 4.84 1.75
N HIS A 137 4.63 4.85 0.58
CA HIS A 137 5.77 5.74 0.31
C HIS A 137 5.46 6.89 -0.66
N GLY A 138 4.41 6.78 -1.48
CA GLY A 138 4.02 7.77 -2.47
C GLY A 138 4.86 7.77 -3.76
N TYR A 139 5.71 6.76 -3.95
CA TYR A 139 6.48 6.54 -5.18
C TYR A 139 6.60 5.05 -5.48
N LEU A 140 6.84 4.69 -6.74
CA LEU A 140 7.17 3.32 -7.14
C LEU A 140 8.69 3.16 -7.18
N PRO A 141 9.24 2.05 -6.69
CA PRO A 141 10.63 1.75 -6.94
C PRO A 141 10.78 1.49 -8.44
N GLU A 142 11.67 2.25 -9.08
CA GLU A 142 12.20 1.86 -10.37
C GLU A 142 12.97 0.56 -10.15
N VAL A 143 12.74 -0.44 -11.01
CA VAL A 143 13.58 -1.62 -11.08
C VAL A 143 14.90 -1.14 -11.66
N ALA A 144 15.70 -0.46 -10.85
CA ALA A 144 17.04 -0.09 -11.23
C ALA A 144 17.78 -1.40 -11.46
N ALA A 145 18.30 -1.58 -12.66
CA ALA A 145 19.42 -2.50 -12.87
C ALA A 145 20.53 -1.95 -11.98
N VAL A 146 20.66 -2.52 -10.78
CA VAL A 146 21.72 -2.12 -9.86
C VAL A 146 23.00 -2.58 -10.52
N ASP A 147 23.79 -1.61 -10.98
CA ASP A 147 25.17 -1.86 -11.37
C ASP A 147 25.87 -2.58 -10.20
N ALA A 148 26.57 -3.64 -10.56
CA ALA A 148 27.18 -4.60 -9.65
C ALA A 148 28.03 -3.96 -8.53
N GLU A 149 27.95 -4.58 -7.35
CA GLU A 149 29.00 -4.63 -6.30
C GLU A 149 29.65 -3.30 -5.89
N LEU A 150 28.87 -2.33 -5.42
CA LEU A 150 29.43 -1.24 -4.60
C LEU A 150 29.93 -1.81 -3.27
N ALA A 151 31.10 -1.35 -2.82
CA ALA A 151 31.63 -1.72 -1.51
C ALA A 151 30.71 -1.16 -0.39
N PRO A 152 30.66 -1.79 0.81
CA PRO A 152 29.80 -1.33 1.90
C PRO A 152 29.98 0.15 2.28
N GLU A 153 31.21 0.66 2.22
CA GLU A 153 31.54 2.06 2.51
C GLU A 153 30.97 3.02 1.44
N GLU A 154 30.99 2.60 0.18
CA GLU A 154 30.44 3.35 -0.94
C GLU A 154 28.91 3.40 -0.86
N LEU A 155 28.26 2.30 -0.43
CA LEU A 155 26.82 2.26 -0.18
C LEU A 155 26.41 3.26 0.91
N VAL A 156 27.16 3.35 2.02
CA VAL A 156 26.88 4.33 3.08
C VAL A 156 27.05 5.77 2.56
N THR A 157 28.13 6.04 1.81
CA THR A 157 28.38 7.35 1.23
C THR A 157 27.30 7.75 0.23
N ARG A 158 26.88 6.81 -0.62
CA ARG A 158 25.81 7.02 -1.60
C ARG A 158 24.47 7.26 -0.91
N ARG A 159 24.15 6.51 0.16
CA ARG A 159 22.95 6.73 1.00
C ARG A 159 22.88 8.17 1.52
N LEU A 160 23.97 8.70 2.07
CA LEU A 160 24.03 10.08 2.59
C LEU A 160 23.82 11.12 1.47
N THR A 161 24.42 10.87 0.31
CA THR A 161 24.26 11.71 -0.88
C THR A 161 22.81 11.75 -1.35
N LEU A 162 22.15 10.58 -1.43
CA LEU A 162 20.74 10.49 -1.84
C LEU A 162 19.81 11.19 -0.86
N ARG A 163 20.01 11.05 0.45
CA ARG A 163 19.22 11.81 1.46
C ARG A 163 19.33 13.32 1.25
N THR A 164 20.53 13.80 0.90
CA THR A 164 20.77 15.22 0.59
C THR A 164 20.02 15.64 -0.67
N TYR A 165 20.04 14.83 -1.73
CA TYR A 165 19.32 15.11 -2.96
C TYR A 165 17.80 15.07 -2.80
N ILE A 166 17.26 14.08 -2.08
CA ILE A 166 15.84 14.02 -1.75
C ILE A 166 15.42 15.32 -1.05
N THR A 167 16.11 15.70 0.02
CA THR A 167 15.81 16.95 0.75
C THR A 167 15.86 18.19 -0.15
N ARG A 168 16.88 18.27 -1.02
CA ARG A 168 17.06 19.38 -1.97
C ARG A 168 15.92 19.44 -2.99
N TYR A 169 15.56 18.32 -3.61
CA TYR A 169 14.52 18.28 -4.64
C TYR A 169 13.12 18.43 -4.03
N SER A 170 12.87 17.96 -2.81
CA SER A 170 11.62 18.26 -2.08
C SER A 170 11.47 19.75 -1.81
N LYS A 171 12.56 20.46 -1.51
CA LYS A 171 12.53 21.93 -1.35
C LYS A 171 12.28 22.63 -2.68
N LYS A 172 12.92 22.17 -3.77
CA LYS A 172 12.71 22.71 -5.12
C LYS A 172 11.27 22.49 -5.61
N LEU A 173 10.69 21.32 -5.36
CA LEU A 173 9.32 20.99 -5.73
C LEU A 173 8.31 21.93 -5.05
N ARG A 174 8.51 22.24 -3.76
CA ARG A 174 7.67 23.22 -3.03
C ARG A 174 7.77 24.64 -3.56
N GLY A 175 8.88 25.00 -4.20
CA GLY A 175 9.10 26.33 -4.79
C GLY A 175 8.95 26.36 -6.30
N ALA A 176 8.45 25.29 -6.92
CA ALA A 176 8.28 25.21 -8.37
C ALA A 176 7.14 26.13 -8.81
N LEU A 177 7.39 26.93 -9.85
CA LEU A 177 6.43 27.90 -10.37
C LEU A 177 5.72 27.41 -11.64
N SER A 178 6.30 26.41 -12.33
CA SER A 178 5.73 25.82 -13.54
C SER A 178 5.44 24.33 -13.37
N GLU A 179 4.45 23.85 -14.11
CA GLU A 179 4.05 22.44 -14.15
C GLU A 179 5.20 21.55 -14.68
N GLU A 180 5.96 22.02 -15.66
CA GLU A 180 7.13 21.32 -16.19
C GLU A 180 8.25 21.14 -15.14
N GLN A 181 8.49 22.16 -14.32
CA GLN A 181 9.43 22.08 -13.19
C GLN A 181 8.91 21.11 -12.13
N MET A 182 7.61 21.17 -11.81
CA MET A 182 6.99 20.25 -10.86
C MET A 182 7.15 18.80 -11.33
N GLN A 183 6.87 18.52 -12.61
CA GLN A 183 7.00 17.18 -13.18
C GLN A 183 8.45 16.70 -13.13
N THR A 184 9.40 17.54 -13.57
CA THR A 184 10.84 17.21 -13.55
C THR A 184 11.35 16.92 -12.14
N TYR A 185 10.99 17.76 -11.16
CA TYR A 185 11.40 17.56 -9.78
C TYR A 185 10.75 16.36 -9.13
N THR A 186 9.49 16.08 -9.47
CA THR A 186 8.77 14.87 -9.00
C THR A 186 9.45 13.61 -9.52
N GLN A 187 9.79 13.56 -10.81
CA GLN A 187 10.52 12.44 -11.41
C GLN A 187 11.88 12.22 -10.74
N LYS A 188 12.68 13.29 -10.57
CA LYS A 188 13.99 13.18 -9.89
C LYS A 188 13.87 12.75 -8.44
N LEU A 189 12.85 13.25 -7.74
CA LEU A 189 12.60 12.88 -6.35
C LEU A 189 12.24 11.40 -6.24
N ALA A 190 11.34 10.90 -7.10
CA ALA A 190 10.98 9.48 -7.16
C ALA A 190 12.21 8.60 -7.48
N GLN A 191 13.05 9.02 -8.44
CA GLN A 191 14.30 8.33 -8.79
C GLN A 191 15.22 8.17 -7.56
N TYR A 192 15.53 9.26 -6.85
CA TYR A 192 16.43 9.21 -5.70
C TYR A 192 15.85 8.43 -4.52
N GLN A 193 14.54 8.50 -4.31
CA GLN A 193 13.87 7.72 -3.26
C GLN A 193 13.89 6.22 -3.57
N SER A 194 13.70 5.83 -4.82
CA SER A 194 13.85 4.45 -5.28
C SER A 194 15.28 3.95 -5.02
N GLU A 195 16.28 4.70 -5.47
CA GLU A 195 17.69 4.33 -5.30
C GLU A 195 18.07 4.22 -3.82
N LEU A 196 17.57 5.12 -2.97
CA LEU A 196 17.83 5.09 -1.53
C LEU A 196 17.29 3.79 -0.91
N HIS A 197 16.07 3.40 -1.27
CA HIS A 197 15.46 2.17 -0.77
C HIS A 197 16.29 0.93 -1.15
N THR A 198 16.77 0.86 -2.39
CA THR A 198 17.63 -0.24 -2.85
C THR A 198 18.92 -0.34 -2.03
N ILE A 199 19.58 0.80 -1.78
CA ILE A 199 20.82 0.84 -0.97
C ILE A 199 20.54 0.43 0.47
N GLU A 200 19.42 0.85 1.04
CA GLU A 200 19.04 0.44 2.39
C GLU A 200 18.79 -1.06 2.50
N MET A 201 18.14 -1.68 1.50
CA MET A 201 17.98 -3.13 1.43
C MET A 201 19.33 -3.87 1.35
N GLN A 202 20.29 -3.35 0.59
CA GLN A 202 21.64 -3.94 0.48
C GLN A 202 22.42 -3.85 1.79
N LEU A 203 22.38 -2.69 2.45
CA LEU A 203 23.02 -2.51 3.75
C LEU A 203 22.39 -3.43 4.82
N ASP A 204 21.06 -3.57 4.82
CA ASP A 204 20.35 -4.48 5.72
C ASP A 204 20.71 -5.95 5.46
N ALA A 205 20.91 -6.35 4.20
CA ALA A 205 21.36 -7.69 3.87
C ALA A 205 22.78 -7.97 4.40
N LEU A 206 23.70 -7.01 4.25
CA LEU A 206 25.08 -7.13 4.73
C LEU A 206 25.17 -7.23 6.26
N THR A 207 24.37 -6.44 6.99
CA THR A 207 24.35 -6.48 8.46
C THR A 207 23.83 -7.80 9.01
N ARG A 208 22.88 -8.44 8.32
CA ARG A 208 22.37 -9.77 8.69
C ARG A 208 23.41 -10.88 8.49
N ILE A 209 24.22 -10.81 7.43
CA ILE A 209 25.27 -11.81 7.15
C ILE A 209 26.43 -11.71 8.16
N GLY A 210 26.74 -10.50 8.65
CA GLY A 210 27.80 -10.31 9.65
C GLY A 210 27.43 -10.68 11.10
N SER A 211 26.19 -11.09 11.37
CA SER A 211 25.68 -11.39 12.72
C SER A 211 25.56 -12.90 13.02
N THR A 212 25.98 -13.76 12.10
CA THR A 212 26.02 -15.23 12.23
C THR A 212 27.45 -15.72 12.35
#